data_AF-A0A2V8NM67-F1
#
_entry.id   AF-A0A2V8NM67-F1
#
_cell.length_a   1.000
_cell.length_b   1.000
_cell.length_c   1.000
_cell.angle_alpha   90.00
_cell.angle_beta   90.00
_cell.angle_gamma   90.00
#
_symmetry.space_group_name_H-M   'P 1'
#
loop_
_entity.id
_entity.type
_entity.pdbx_description
1 polymer ?
#
loop_
_entity_poly.entity_id
_entity_poly.type
_entity_poly.pdbx_seq_one_letter_code
_entity_poly.pdbx_strand_id
1 'polypeptide(L)'
;MRLPLSLLIFLGLLVFIPDDSTASHQFEQSPEQPKVINATVPTYPIIAAMAHVFGKVEVEVETNAKGDVASAKAISGHPLLCGTSEEAAKRWRFELEPKDKNNRSLQLTFDFKNPSDVSCNVKPVFINPYYVEINFVYKLPEFSDTINHIPPESKGKRCPVHGELLKRDKVEIIYGLIEFKPEYLEAEKRLFPYANTEDYGGCVIDNVVNPCDGTEVQASPKYAEVLYCQRCRIAEAKWNKTHPWQRK
;
A
#
# COMPACT_ATOMS: atom_id res chain seq x y z
N MET A 1 35.62 42.33 -94.00
CA MET A 1 34.29 41.74 -94.30
C MET A 1 33.59 41.43 -92.97
N ARG A 2 32.47 42.11 -92.70
CA ARG A 2 31.29 41.76 -91.83
C ARG A 2 31.48 41.01 -90.47
N LEU A 3 31.20 41.73 -89.35
CA LEU A 3 30.24 41.51 -88.21
C LEU A 3 30.07 40.09 -87.54
N PRO A 4 29.44 39.93 -86.33
CA PRO A 4 29.76 40.41 -84.96
C PRO A 4 29.44 39.34 -83.85
N LEU A 5 29.31 39.77 -82.58
CA LEU A 5 28.46 39.20 -81.50
C LEU A 5 29.04 38.10 -80.59
N SER A 6 29.32 38.42 -79.32
CA SER A 6 28.57 37.80 -78.20
C SER A 6 28.82 38.54 -76.88
N LEU A 7 27.71 38.93 -76.28
CA LEU A 7 27.54 39.63 -75.02
C LEU A 7 27.47 38.57 -73.91
N LEU A 8 28.27 38.67 -72.84
CA LEU A 8 27.98 37.95 -71.58
C LEU A 8 28.12 38.90 -70.40
N ILE A 9 26.96 39.35 -69.96
CA ILE A 9 26.68 40.02 -68.69
C ILE A 9 26.66 38.93 -67.62
N PHE A 10 27.49 39.05 -66.57
CA PHE A 10 27.27 38.35 -65.30
C PHE A 10 27.01 39.38 -64.21
N LEU A 11 25.73 39.57 -63.94
CA LEU A 11 25.18 40.32 -62.82
C LEU A 11 25.34 39.46 -61.57
N GLY A 12 26.35 39.75 -60.73
CA GLY A 12 26.52 39.11 -59.43
C GLY A 12 25.53 39.68 -58.42
N LEU A 13 24.50 38.90 -58.08
CA LEU A 13 23.55 39.20 -57.02
C LEU A 13 24.22 38.91 -55.66
N LEU A 14 24.64 39.95 -54.93
CA LEU A 14 25.07 39.82 -53.53
C LEU A 14 23.83 39.54 -52.67
N VAL A 15 23.62 38.26 -52.34
CA VAL A 15 22.65 37.84 -51.33
C VAL A 15 23.24 38.15 -49.96
N PHE A 16 22.75 39.22 -49.32
CA PHE A 16 23.00 39.51 -47.91
C PHE A 16 22.14 38.55 -47.07
N ILE A 17 22.77 37.56 -46.43
CA ILE A 17 22.11 36.70 -45.45
C ILE A 17 22.26 37.38 -44.09
N PRO A 18 21.18 37.81 -43.41
CA PRO A 18 21.29 38.31 -42.04
C PRO A 18 21.62 37.13 -41.11
N ASP A 19 22.70 37.29 -40.36
CA ASP A 19 23.19 36.35 -39.34
C ASP A 19 22.27 36.45 -38.11
N ASP A 20 21.31 35.54 -38.00
CA ASP A 20 20.33 35.48 -36.91
C ASP A 20 20.96 34.82 -35.67
N SER A 21 21.98 35.50 -35.13
CA SER A 21 22.75 35.06 -33.98
C SER A 21 22.63 36.11 -32.88
N THR A 22 21.54 36.09 -32.10
CA THR A 22 21.48 36.51 -30.67
C THR A 22 20.04 36.50 -30.12
N ALA A 23 19.41 35.32 -30.06
CA ALA A 23 18.40 35.08 -29.04
C ALA A 23 19.14 34.72 -27.74
N SER A 24 19.50 35.72 -26.96
CA SER A 24 19.93 35.51 -25.57
C SER A 24 18.70 35.02 -24.78
N HIS A 25 18.60 33.70 -24.59
CA HIS A 25 17.74 33.12 -23.57
C HIS A 25 18.24 33.63 -22.22
N GLN A 26 17.63 34.71 -21.73
CA GLN A 26 17.74 35.10 -20.35
C GLN A 26 17.18 33.92 -19.53
N PHE A 27 18.06 33.25 -18.80
CA PHE A 27 17.67 32.38 -17.69
C PHE A 27 16.94 33.27 -16.70
N GLU A 28 15.62 33.24 -16.77
CA GLU A 28 14.74 33.87 -15.81
C GLU A 28 15.06 33.26 -14.44
N GLN A 29 15.64 34.08 -13.57
CA GLN A 29 16.04 33.66 -12.23
C GLN A 29 14.77 33.24 -11.50
N SER A 30 14.63 31.92 -11.31
CA SER A 30 13.57 31.36 -10.48
C SER A 30 13.63 32.06 -9.11
N PRO A 31 12.50 32.57 -8.58
CA PRO A 31 12.49 33.19 -7.26
C PRO A 31 13.18 32.26 -6.27
N GLU A 32 14.07 32.82 -5.44
CA GLU A 32 14.88 32.09 -4.47
C GLU A 32 13.99 31.12 -3.69
N GLN A 33 14.05 29.84 -4.06
CA GLN A 33 13.12 28.85 -3.55
C GLN A 33 13.44 28.61 -2.07
N PRO A 34 12.44 28.60 -1.18
CA PRO A 34 12.71 28.52 0.25
C PRO A 34 13.39 27.19 0.59
N LYS A 35 14.33 27.22 1.53
CA LYS A 35 15.03 26.01 1.96
C LYS A 35 14.08 25.08 2.71
N VAL A 36 14.18 23.78 2.48
CA VAL A 36 13.40 22.78 3.24
C VAL A 36 14.03 22.58 4.63
N ILE A 37 13.23 22.73 5.69
CA ILE A 37 13.60 22.42 7.08
C ILE A 37 13.26 20.97 7.41
N ASN A 38 12.05 20.54 7.03
CA ASN A 38 11.56 19.19 7.29
C ASN A 38 10.77 18.68 6.09
N ALA A 39 11.02 17.43 5.70
CA ALA A 39 10.31 16.75 4.64
C ALA A 39 9.81 15.39 5.13
N THR A 40 8.56 15.10 4.80
CA THR A 40 7.94 13.79 5.04
C THR A 40 7.72 13.10 3.71
N VAL A 41 8.09 11.83 3.63
CA VAL A 41 7.93 11.06 2.39
C VAL A 41 6.56 10.37 2.39
N PRO A 42 5.81 10.40 1.27
CA PRO A 42 4.54 9.70 1.19
C PRO A 42 4.70 8.19 1.32
N THR A 43 3.71 7.56 1.97
CA THR A 43 3.64 6.10 2.04
C THR A 43 3.12 5.57 0.72
N TYR A 44 3.78 4.57 0.16
CA TYR A 44 3.30 3.86 -1.03
C TYR A 44 2.08 3.01 -0.68
N PRO A 45 0.87 3.30 -1.19
CA PRO A 45 -0.32 2.54 -0.81
C PRO A 45 -0.26 1.11 -1.34
N ILE A 46 -0.60 0.13 -0.49
CA ILE A 46 -0.56 -1.30 -0.86
C ILE A 46 -1.43 -1.57 -2.10
N ILE A 47 -2.61 -0.96 -2.19
CA ILE A 47 -3.49 -1.11 -3.35
C ILE A 47 -2.88 -0.58 -4.65
N ALA A 48 -2.10 0.51 -4.59
CA ALA A 48 -1.39 1.04 -5.74
C ALA A 48 -0.25 0.08 -6.15
N ALA A 49 0.50 -0.43 -5.18
CA ALA A 49 1.57 -1.39 -5.42
C ALA A 49 1.06 -2.70 -6.05
N MET A 50 -0.03 -3.27 -5.50
CA MET A 50 -0.68 -4.47 -6.04
C MET A 50 -1.23 -4.27 -7.44
N ALA A 51 -1.70 -3.05 -7.76
CA ALA A 51 -2.18 -2.69 -9.09
C ALA A 51 -1.05 -2.26 -10.04
N HIS A 52 0.22 -2.39 -9.65
CA HIS A 52 1.40 -1.93 -10.39
C HIS A 52 1.33 -0.46 -10.82
N VAL A 53 0.73 0.39 -9.98
CA VAL A 53 0.58 1.83 -10.24
C VAL A 53 1.80 2.56 -9.71
N PHE A 54 2.55 3.18 -10.61
CA PHE A 54 3.73 4.00 -10.34
C PHE A 54 3.70 5.30 -11.15
N GLY A 55 4.67 6.18 -10.91
CA GLY A 55 4.85 7.42 -11.65
C GLY A 55 4.87 8.66 -10.76
N LYS A 56 4.93 9.83 -11.41
CA LYS A 56 5.06 11.12 -10.74
C LYS A 56 3.72 11.66 -10.29
N VAL A 57 3.71 12.26 -9.11
CA VAL A 57 2.61 13.08 -8.59
C VAL A 57 3.18 14.48 -8.35
N GLU A 58 2.56 15.48 -8.99
CA GLU A 58 2.88 16.88 -8.72
C GLU A 58 1.85 17.45 -7.75
N VAL A 59 2.36 18.04 -6.68
CA VAL A 59 1.54 18.62 -5.62
C VAL A 59 1.85 20.10 -5.51
N GLU A 60 0.84 20.93 -5.72
CA GLU A 60 0.91 22.35 -5.40
C GLU A 60 0.69 22.53 -3.90
N VAL A 61 1.57 23.28 -3.24
CA VAL A 61 1.51 23.57 -1.80
C VAL A 61 1.54 25.06 -1.55
N GLU A 62 0.65 25.54 -0.67
CA GLU A 62 0.69 26.91 -0.17
C GLU A 62 1.31 26.91 1.22
N THR A 63 2.35 27.72 1.43
CA THR A 63 3.00 27.89 2.72
C THR A 63 2.50 29.14 3.44
N ASN A 64 2.39 29.08 4.75
CA ASN A 64 2.07 30.23 5.59
C ASN A 64 3.33 31.02 5.97
N ALA A 65 3.15 32.20 6.57
CA ALA A 65 4.25 33.03 7.07
C ALA A 65 5.07 32.42 8.23
N LYS A 66 4.76 31.19 8.68
CA LYS A 66 5.55 30.40 9.66
C LYS A 66 6.45 29.35 8.99
N GLY A 67 6.33 29.19 7.67
CA GLY A 67 7.00 28.16 6.88
C GLY A 67 6.30 26.81 6.89
N ASP A 68 5.12 26.69 7.50
CA ASP A 68 4.33 25.45 7.47
C ASP A 68 3.45 25.41 6.21
N VAL A 69 3.21 24.23 5.66
CA VAL A 69 2.29 24.03 4.54
C VAL A 69 0.85 24.17 5.02
N ALA A 70 0.14 25.20 4.55
CA ALA A 70 -1.26 25.49 4.87
C ALA A 70 -2.24 24.69 4.00
N SER A 71 -1.90 24.49 2.73
CA SER A 71 -2.70 23.69 1.80
C SER A 71 -1.77 22.86 0.90
N ALA A 72 -2.24 21.69 0.49
CA ALA A 72 -1.55 20.85 -0.49
C ALA A 72 -2.62 20.18 -1.37
N LYS A 73 -2.42 20.25 -2.68
CA LYS A 73 -3.35 19.70 -3.67
C LYS A 73 -2.56 19.07 -4.82
N ALA A 74 -2.85 17.81 -5.12
CA ALA A 74 -2.31 17.15 -6.29
C ALA A 74 -2.93 17.79 -7.55
N ILE A 75 -2.07 18.25 -8.45
CA ILE A 75 -2.48 18.83 -9.74
C ILE A 75 -2.31 17.83 -10.89
N SER A 76 -1.46 16.81 -10.69
CA SER A 76 -1.24 15.71 -11.64
C SER A 76 -0.85 14.43 -10.89
N GLY A 77 -0.95 13.29 -11.58
CA GLY A 77 -0.60 11.97 -11.04
C GLY A 77 -1.78 11.01 -10.95
N HIS A 78 -1.50 9.76 -10.58
CA HIS A 78 -2.52 8.72 -10.49
C HIS A 78 -3.37 8.90 -9.22
N PRO A 79 -4.72 8.79 -9.27
CA PRO A 79 -5.60 9.04 -8.13
C PRO A 79 -5.25 8.27 -6.85
N LEU A 80 -4.78 7.02 -6.98
CA LEU A 80 -4.34 6.21 -5.85
C LEU A 80 -3.10 6.75 -5.13
N LEU A 81 -2.28 7.58 -5.78
CA LEU A 81 -1.05 8.15 -5.23
C LEU A 81 -1.23 9.60 -4.76
N CYS A 82 -2.25 10.31 -5.27
CA CYS A 82 -2.49 11.71 -4.95
C CYS A 82 -2.73 11.94 -3.44
N GLY A 83 -3.62 11.15 -2.82
CA GLY A 83 -3.99 11.35 -1.42
C GLY A 83 -2.80 11.25 -0.45
N THR A 84 -2.00 10.18 -0.57
CA THR A 84 -0.79 10.00 0.26
C THR A 84 0.25 11.10 0.02
N SER A 85 0.36 11.58 -1.22
CA SER A 85 1.27 12.67 -1.61
C SER A 85 0.87 14.00 -0.99
N GLU A 86 -0.43 14.34 -1.04
CA GLU A 86 -0.96 15.54 -0.38
C GLU A 86 -0.79 15.49 1.15
N GLU A 87 -1.08 14.34 1.77
CA GLU A 87 -0.92 14.15 3.21
C GLU A 87 0.54 14.29 3.66
N ALA A 88 1.48 13.77 2.87
CA ALA A 88 2.90 13.92 3.13
C ALA A 88 3.33 15.37 2.96
N ALA A 89 2.96 16.01 1.85
CA ALA A 89 3.26 17.41 1.55
C ALA A 89 2.78 18.37 2.65
N LYS A 90 1.59 18.16 3.21
CA LYS A 90 1.07 18.97 4.34
C LYS A 90 1.95 18.94 5.59
N ARG A 91 2.80 17.92 5.74
CA ARG A 91 3.73 17.77 6.88
C ARG A 91 5.11 18.36 6.62
N TRP A 92 5.33 18.98 5.45
CA TRP A 92 6.58 19.64 5.14
C TRP A 92 6.68 21.00 5.82
N ARG A 93 7.92 21.45 6.03
CA ARG A 93 8.23 22.75 6.60
C ARG A 93 9.40 23.39 5.87
N PHE A 94 9.28 24.68 5.60
CA PHE A 94 10.22 25.50 4.87
C PHE A 94 10.80 26.60 5.75
N GLU A 95 11.96 27.11 5.35
CA GLU A 95 12.64 28.20 6.02
C GLU A 95 11.84 29.51 5.89
N LEU A 96 11.80 30.21 7.02
CA LEU A 96 11.19 31.51 7.15
C LEU A 96 12.07 32.54 6.45
N GLU A 97 11.50 33.23 5.47
CA GLU A 97 12.17 34.41 4.93
C GLU A 97 11.64 35.66 5.64
N PRO A 98 12.50 36.40 6.36
CA PRO A 98 12.06 37.57 7.14
C PRO A 98 11.42 38.68 6.31
N LYS A 99 11.67 38.70 5.00
CA LYS A 99 11.25 39.76 4.08
C LYS A 99 9.88 39.51 3.44
N ASP A 100 9.33 38.30 3.56
CA ASP A 100 8.15 37.90 2.82
C ASP A 100 7.06 37.44 3.79
N LYS A 101 6.01 38.26 3.94
CA LYS A 101 4.86 37.98 4.80
C LYS A 101 3.71 37.30 4.06
N ASN A 102 3.91 36.99 2.79
CA ASN A 102 2.88 36.47 1.91
C ASN A 102 2.88 34.94 1.89
N ASN A 103 1.71 34.36 1.60
CA ASN A 103 1.65 32.94 1.29
C ASN A 103 2.37 32.67 -0.03
N ARG A 104 3.12 31.58 -0.10
CA ARG A 104 3.85 31.18 -1.32
C ARG A 104 3.31 29.86 -1.83
N SER A 105 3.08 29.79 -3.15
CA SER A 105 2.80 28.54 -3.84
C SER A 105 4.11 27.89 -4.30
N LEU A 106 4.29 26.60 -4.00
CA LEU A 106 5.42 25.78 -4.40
C LEU A 106 4.89 24.51 -5.06
N GLN A 107 5.71 23.89 -5.92
CA GLN A 107 5.38 22.61 -6.55
C GLN A 107 6.34 21.53 -6.04
N LEU A 108 5.80 20.47 -5.45
CA LEU A 108 6.54 19.27 -5.06
C LEU A 108 6.34 18.19 -6.11
N THR A 109 7.36 17.39 -6.36
CA THR A 109 7.27 16.20 -7.21
C THR A 109 7.63 14.96 -6.41
N PHE A 110 6.67 14.04 -6.31
CA PHE A 110 6.84 12.72 -5.73
C PHE A 110 6.90 11.68 -6.85
N ASP A 111 8.05 11.05 -7.05
CA ASP A 111 8.27 10.06 -8.10
C ASP A 111 8.20 8.64 -7.53
N PHE A 112 7.03 8.01 -7.64
CA PHE A 112 6.83 6.63 -7.21
C PHE A 112 7.44 5.69 -8.24
N LYS A 113 8.47 4.94 -7.85
CA LYS A 113 9.10 3.96 -8.71
C LYS A 113 8.23 2.71 -8.88
N ASN A 114 8.57 1.89 -9.87
CA ASN A 114 7.84 0.67 -10.18
C ASN A 114 7.85 -0.27 -8.96
N PRO A 115 6.69 -0.76 -8.48
CA PRO A 115 6.64 -1.62 -7.30
C PRO A 115 7.28 -3.00 -7.54
N SER A 116 7.52 -3.40 -8.80
CA SER A 116 8.31 -4.59 -9.13
C SER A 116 9.79 -4.43 -8.78
N ASP A 117 10.31 -3.20 -8.70
CA ASP A 117 11.65 -2.91 -8.22
C ASP A 117 11.63 -2.88 -6.69
N VAL A 118 11.37 -4.05 -6.09
CA VAL A 118 11.21 -4.20 -4.65
C VAL A 118 12.48 -3.75 -3.94
N SER A 119 12.33 -2.84 -2.99
CA SER A 119 13.45 -2.26 -2.30
C SER A 119 13.41 -2.53 -0.80
N CYS A 120 14.46 -3.17 -0.32
CA CYS A 120 14.56 -3.68 1.04
C CYS A 120 15.32 -2.67 1.89
N ASN A 121 14.59 -1.78 2.55
CA ASN A 121 15.13 -0.69 3.39
C ASN A 121 15.88 0.42 2.64
N VAL A 122 15.40 0.84 1.45
CA VAL A 122 15.95 2.04 0.81
C VAL A 122 15.26 3.29 1.35
N LYS A 123 16.09 4.22 1.84
CA LYS A 123 15.63 5.55 2.21
C LYS A 123 15.20 6.30 0.95
N PRO A 124 14.13 7.09 1.01
CA PRO A 124 13.72 7.95 -0.08
C PRO A 124 14.86 8.89 -0.51
N VAL A 125 15.04 9.09 -1.81
CA VAL A 125 16.14 9.88 -2.36
C VAL A 125 15.65 11.29 -2.67
N PHE A 126 16.25 12.29 -2.04
CA PHE A 126 16.01 13.70 -2.32
C PHE A 126 17.04 14.18 -3.33
N ILE A 127 16.64 14.31 -4.60
CA ILE A 127 17.53 14.75 -5.69
C ILE A 127 17.68 16.28 -5.66
N ASN A 128 16.56 16.95 -5.44
CA ASN A 128 16.41 18.38 -5.19
C ASN A 128 15.45 18.50 -3.99
N PRO A 129 15.50 19.54 -3.14
CA PRO A 129 14.54 19.73 -2.05
C PRO A 129 13.08 19.46 -2.46
N TYR A 130 12.70 19.72 -3.72
CA TYR A 130 11.34 19.56 -4.22
C TYR A 130 11.07 18.28 -5.02
N TYR A 131 12.08 17.44 -5.25
CA TYR A 131 11.96 16.19 -6.00
C TYR A 131 12.35 14.98 -5.13
N VAL A 132 11.39 14.12 -4.85
CA VAL A 132 11.57 12.96 -3.97
C VAL A 132 11.26 11.68 -4.73
N GLU A 133 12.24 10.80 -4.83
CA GLU A 133 12.04 9.45 -5.34
C GLU A 133 11.57 8.52 -4.22
N ILE A 134 10.46 7.84 -4.46
CA ILE A 134 9.83 6.90 -3.54
C ILE A 134 9.94 5.50 -4.12
N ASN A 135 10.79 4.69 -3.50
CA ASN A 135 10.84 3.26 -3.77
C ASN A 135 9.76 2.56 -2.96
N PHE A 136 9.15 1.53 -3.56
CA PHE A 136 8.23 0.67 -2.81
C PHE A 136 9.04 -0.14 -1.77
N VAL A 137 8.74 0.11 -0.50
CA VAL A 137 9.28 -0.66 0.61
C VAL A 137 8.26 -1.73 0.97
N TYR A 138 8.62 -2.98 0.69
CA TYR A 138 7.78 -4.11 1.07
C TYR A 138 7.79 -4.28 2.59
N LYS A 139 6.63 -4.10 3.22
CA LYS A 139 6.42 -4.44 4.62
C LYS A 139 5.60 -5.72 4.70
N LEU A 140 6.23 -6.76 5.24
CA LEU A 140 5.56 -8.04 5.44
C LEU A 140 4.42 -7.87 6.46
N PRO A 141 3.18 -8.29 6.15
CA PRO A 141 2.10 -8.25 7.11
C PRO A 141 2.39 -9.19 8.29
N GLU A 142 2.01 -8.75 9.50
CA GLU A 142 2.07 -9.59 10.69
C GLU A 142 0.88 -10.56 10.66
N PHE A 143 1.17 -11.84 10.46
CA PHE A 143 0.16 -12.90 10.54
C PHE A 143 0.17 -13.52 11.94
N SER A 144 -1.00 -13.62 12.56
CA SER A 144 -1.17 -14.33 13.83
C SER A 144 -1.28 -15.83 13.58
N ASP A 145 -0.59 -16.63 14.39
CA ASP A 145 -0.76 -18.08 14.39
C ASP A 145 -2.14 -18.51 14.92
N THR A 146 -2.85 -17.58 15.59
CA THR A 146 -4.10 -17.83 16.29
C THR A 146 -5.17 -16.79 15.90
N ILE A 147 -6.34 -17.24 15.44
CA ILE A 147 -7.51 -16.40 15.20
C ILE A 147 -8.48 -16.48 16.37
N ASN A 148 -9.20 -15.39 16.67
CA ASN A 148 -10.21 -15.38 17.71
C ASN A 148 -11.62 -15.50 17.11
N HIS A 149 -12.25 -16.66 17.29
CA HIS A 149 -13.64 -16.92 16.85
C HIS A 149 -14.67 -16.65 17.93
N ILE A 150 -14.29 -16.04 19.06
CA ILE A 150 -15.17 -15.79 20.20
C ILE A 150 -15.82 -14.41 20.05
N PRO A 151 -17.16 -14.33 19.85
CA PRO A 151 -17.84 -13.05 19.78
C PRO A 151 -17.72 -12.26 21.11
N PRO A 152 -17.57 -10.93 21.07
CA PRO A 152 -17.44 -10.10 22.28
C PRO A 152 -18.56 -10.29 23.31
N GLU A 153 -19.78 -10.58 22.86
CA GLU A 153 -20.98 -10.80 23.67
C GLU A 153 -21.04 -12.20 24.32
N SER A 154 -19.96 -12.97 24.28
CA SER A 154 -19.95 -14.35 24.79
C SER A 154 -19.71 -14.51 26.28
N LYS A 155 -19.49 -13.41 27.00
CA LYS A 155 -19.22 -13.43 28.44
C LYS A 155 -20.38 -14.05 29.22
N GLY A 156 -20.09 -15.12 29.95
CA GLY A 156 -21.08 -15.80 30.80
C GLY A 156 -22.09 -16.67 30.06
N LYS A 157 -21.92 -16.90 28.75
CA LYS A 157 -22.77 -17.85 28.01
C LYS A 157 -22.66 -19.26 28.61
N ARG A 158 -23.79 -19.96 28.65
CA ARG A 158 -23.89 -21.34 29.12
C ARG A 158 -24.19 -22.26 27.95
N CYS A 159 -23.71 -23.49 28.04
CA CYS A 159 -24.06 -24.54 27.09
C CYS A 159 -25.59 -24.80 27.14
N PRO A 160 -26.31 -24.77 26.00
CA PRO A 160 -27.75 -25.01 25.95
C PRO A 160 -28.12 -26.47 26.27
N VAL A 161 -27.19 -27.41 26.07
CA VAL A 161 -27.43 -28.84 26.31
C VAL A 161 -27.09 -29.24 27.76
N HIS A 162 -26.00 -28.70 28.30
CA HIS A 162 -25.44 -29.17 29.57
C HIS A 162 -25.54 -28.15 30.73
N GLY A 163 -25.91 -26.89 30.45
CA GLY A 163 -26.10 -25.83 31.44
C GLY A 163 -24.83 -25.24 32.08
N GLU A 164 -23.66 -25.80 31.78
CA GLU A 164 -22.38 -25.31 32.31
C GLU A 164 -21.90 -24.04 31.59
N LEU A 165 -21.12 -23.22 32.30
CA LEU A 165 -20.49 -22.03 31.71
C LEU A 165 -19.52 -22.47 30.62
N LEU A 166 -19.65 -21.84 29.45
CA LEU A 166 -18.71 -22.05 28.36
C LEU A 166 -17.33 -21.53 28.77
N LYS A 167 -16.30 -22.33 28.49
CA LYS A 167 -14.89 -22.01 28.74
C LYS A 167 -14.22 -21.64 27.43
N ARG A 168 -13.08 -20.96 27.50
CA ARG A 168 -12.24 -20.67 26.34
C ARG A 168 -11.18 -21.75 26.18
N ASP A 169 -10.89 -22.11 24.95
CA ASP A 169 -9.79 -23.00 24.59
C ASP A 169 -9.15 -22.56 23.28
N LYS A 170 -7.92 -23.02 23.05
CA LYS A 170 -7.18 -22.84 21.80
C LYS A 170 -7.10 -24.20 21.11
N VAL A 171 -7.75 -24.34 19.96
CA VAL A 171 -7.83 -25.59 19.19
C VAL A 171 -7.12 -25.46 17.86
N GLU A 172 -6.70 -26.59 17.27
CA GLU A 172 -6.10 -26.62 15.94
C GLU A 172 -7.15 -26.35 14.87
N ILE A 173 -6.74 -25.61 13.83
CA ILE A 173 -7.54 -25.42 12.62
C ILE A 173 -7.17 -26.51 11.62
N ILE A 174 -8.15 -27.33 11.25
CA ILE A 174 -8.00 -28.29 10.16
C ILE A 174 -8.48 -27.63 8.89
N TYR A 175 -7.59 -27.53 7.90
CA TYR A 175 -7.89 -26.96 6.60
C TYR A 175 -8.29 -28.04 5.59
N GLY A 176 -9.07 -27.62 4.59
CA GLY A 176 -9.46 -28.45 3.47
C GLY A 176 -10.97 -28.64 3.35
N LEU A 177 -11.38 -29.44 2.37
CA LEU A 177 -12.77 -29.81 2.17
C LEU A 177 -13.10 -30.99 3.07
N ILE A 178 -13.61 -30.69 4.27
CA ILE A 178 -13.98 -31.71 5.26
C ILE A 178 -15.45 -32.01 5.09
N GLU A 179 -15.76 -33.27 4.77
CA GLU A 179 -17.14 -33.72 4.63
C GLU A 179 -17.61 -34.41 5.90
N PHE A 180 -18.67 -33.85 6.51
CA PHE A 180 -19.37 -34.48 7.62
C PHE A 180 -20.58 -35.24 7.11
N LYS A 181 -20.77 -36.45 7.64
CA LYS A 181 -22.02 -37.18 7.43
C LYS A 181 -23.22 -36.40 7.99
N PRO A 182 -24.39 -36.42 7.32
CA PRO A 182 -25.58 -35.72 7.80
C PRO A 182 -25.97 -36.08 9.24
N GLU A 183 -25.79 -37.34 9.65
CA GLU A 183 -26.12 -37.80 11.00
C GLU A 183 -25.22 -37.15 12.05
N TYR A 184 -23.95 -36.93 11.74
CA TYR A 184 -23.02 -36.23 12.61
C TYR A 184 -23.43 -34.76 12.78
N LEU A 185 -23.75 -34.06 11.68
CA LEU A 185 -24.17 -32.66 11.72
C LEU A 185 -25.45 -32.46 12.53
N GLU A 186 -26.39 -33.41 12.47
CA GLU A 186 -27.59 -33.38 13.30
C GLU A 186 -27.26 -33.64 14.78
N ALA A 187 -26.42 -34.64 15.06
CA ALA A 187 -25.98 -34.99 16.41
C ALA A 187 -25.20 -33.84 17.06
N GLU A 188 -24.31 -33.18 16.33
CA GLU A 188 -23.52 -32.04 16.80
C GLU A 188 -24.44 -30.92 17.27
N LYS A 189 -25.39 -30.50 16.43
CA LYS A 189 -26.35 -29.43 16.76
C LYS A 189 -27.18 -29.75 18.00
N ARG A 190 -27.56 -31.02 18.19
CA ARG A 190 -28.52 -31.43 19.22
C ARG A 190 -27.87 -31.89 20.53
N LEU A 191 -26.75 -32.59 20.45
CA LEU A 191 -26.14 -33.32 21.57
C LEU A 191 -24.86 -32.65 22.08
N PHE A 192 -24.06 -32.06 21.20
CA PHE A 192 -22.76 -31.51 21.57
C PHE A 192 -22.36 -30.24 20.78
N PRO A 193 -23.20 -29.18 20.75
CA PRO A 193 -23.00 -28.00 19.89
C PRO A 193 -21.83 -27.10 20.30
N TYR A 194 -21.16 -27.43 21.41
CA TYR A 194 -19.99 -26.72 21.93
C TYR A 194 -18.87 -27.72 22.25
N ALA A 195 -18.77 -28.81 21.50
CA ALA A 195 -17.63 -29.70 21.63
C ALA A 195 -16.37 -28.96 21.18
N ASN A 196 -16.40 -28.37 19.98
CA ASN A 196 -15.37 -27.48 19.42
C ASN A 196 -13.97 -27.97 19.80
N THR A 197 -13.67 -29.23 19.48
CA THR A 197 -12.37 -29.86 19.74
C THR A 197 -11.32 -29.44 18.71
N GLU A 198 -11.80 -29.06 17.53
CA GLU A 198 -11.08 -28.59 16.37
C GLU A 198 -11.90 -27.44 15.77
N ASP A 199 -11.23 -26.59 14.99
CA ASP A 199 -11.88 -25.59 14.14
C ASP A 199 -11.59 -25.94 12.68
N TYR A 200 -12.46 -25.50 11.77
CA TYR A 200 -12.38 -25.90 10.37
C TYR A 200 -12.11 -24.68 9.48
N GLY A 201 -10.86 -24.60 9.03
CA GLY A 201 -10.41 -23.59 8.09
C GLY A 201 -10.83 -23.98 6.67
N GLY A 202 -11.18 -23.00 5.85
CA GLY A 202 -11.50 -23.26 4.44
C GLY A 202 -10.26 -23.61 3.61
N CYS A 203 -10.01 -22.84 2.57
CA CYS A 203 -8.79 -22.98 1.78
C CYS A 203 -7.56 -22.46 2.57
N VAL A 204 -6.44 -23.18 2.44
CA VAL A 204 -5.14 -22.69 2.88
C VAL A 204 -4.70 -21.58 1.93
N ILE A 205 -4.27 -20.46 2.50
CA ILE A 205 -3.51 -19.42 1.80
C ILE A 205 -2.03 -19.80 1.90
N ASP A 206 -1.35 -19.80 0.76
CA ASP A 206 0.09 -20.07 0.66
C ASP A 206 0.90 -19.15 1.57
N ASN A 207 2.07 -19.64 2.00
CA ASN A 207 3.02 -18.82 2.75
C ASN A 207 3.38 -17.57 1.94
N VAL A 208 3.46 -16.44 2.63
CA VAL A 208 3.93 -15.20 2.04
C VAL A 208 5.45 -15.18 2.15
N VAL A 209 6.13 -15.16 1.01
CA VAL A 209 7.58 -15.03 0.95
C VAL A 209 7.93 -13.55 0.98
N ASN A 210 8.77 -13.15 1.94
CA ASN A 210 9.36 -11.83 1.96
C ASN A 210 10.35 -11.69 0.78
N PRO A 211 10.11 -10.80 -0.18
CA PRO A 211 10.99 -10.62 -1.34
C PRO A 211 12.39 -10.12 -0.96
N CYS A 212 12.60 -9.65 0.27
CA CYS A 212 13.87 -9.06 0.71
C CYS A 212 14.89 -10.06 1.24
N ASP A 213 14.45 -11.03 2.02
CA ASP A 213 15.32 -11.99 2.70
C ASP A 213 14.87 -13.44 2.45
N GLY A 214 13.81 -13.63 1.67
CA GLY A 214 13.23 -14.96 1.40
C GLY A 214 12.54 -15.57 2.61
N THR A 215 12.35 -14.83 3.71
CA THR A 215 11.66 -15.37 4.88
C THR A 215 10.21 -15.67 4.55
N GLU A 216 9.78 -16.89 4.84
CA GLU A 216 8.40 -17.29 4.66
C GLU A 216 7.61 -17.02 5.94
N VAL A 217 6.46 -16.36 5.80
CA VAL A 217 5.49 -16.23 6.88
C VAL A 217 4.24 -17.01 6.53
N GLN A 218 3.83 -17.85 7.47
CA GLN A 218 2.61 -18.64 7.36
C GLN A 218 1.39 -17.71 7.41
N ALA A 219 0.71 -17.56 6.28
CA ALA A 219 -0.47 -16.71 6.17
C ALA A 219 -1.70 -17.31 6.86
N SER A 220 -1.85 -18.63 6.76
CA SER A 220 -3.00 -19.36 7.32
C SER A 220 -2.79 -19.64 8.81
N PRO A 221 -3.65 -19.16 9.72
CA PRO A 221 -3.50 -19.41 11.17
C PRO A 221 -3.53 -20.91 11.48
N LYS A 222 -2.76 -21.34 12.48
CA LYS A 222 -2.72 -22.74 12.93
C LYS A 222 -3.80 -23.05 13.95
N TYR A 223 -4.25 -22.04 14.68
CA TYR A 223 -5.12 -22.22 15.84
C TYR A 223 -6.28 -21.25 15.85
N ALA A 224 -7.37 -21.64 16.51
CA ALA A 224 -8.51 -20.79 16.80
C ALA A 224 -8.80 -20.78 18.30
N GLU A 225 -9.12 -19.60 18.83
CA GLU A 225 -9.77 -19.49 20.14
C GLU A 225 -11.26 -19.76 19.99
N VAL A 226 -11.77 -20.73 20.75
CA VAL A 226 -13.17 -21.16 20.71
C VAL A 226 -13.78 -21.21 22.10
N LEU A 227 -15.11 -21.16 22.14
CA LEU A 227 -15.86 -21.53 23.34
C LEU A 227 -16.16 -23.01 23.33
N TYR A 228 -15.98 -23.68 24.46
CA TYR A 228 -16.30 -25.10 24.59
C TYR A 228 -17.03 -25.43 25.89
N CYS A 229 -17.66 -26.59 25.87
CA CYS A 229 -18.32 -27.27 26.96
C CYS A 229 -17.64 -28.63 27.15
N GLN A 230 -17.09 -28.89 28.33
CA GLN A 230 -16.38 -30.14 28.62
C GLN A 230 -17.32 -31.34 28.46
N ARG A 231 -18.59 -31.18 28.85
CA ARG A 231 -19.59 -32.22 28.68
C ARG A 231 -19.96 -32.47 27.22
N CYS A 232 -19.95 -31.44 26.37
CA CYS A 232 -20.10 -31.61 24.91
C CYS A 232 -18.95 -32.43 24.33
N ARG A 233 -17.68 -32.15 24.71
CA ARG A 233 -16.53 -32.95 24.25
C ARG A 233 -16.62 -34.41 24.66
N ILE A 234 -17.05 -34.68 25.89
CA ILE A 234 -17.29 -36.06 26.36
C ILE A 234 -18.42 -36.73 25.56
N ALA A 235 -19.50 -36.00 25.28
CA ALA A 235 -20.64 -36.51 24.51
C ALA A 235 -20.25 -36.84 23.05
N GLU A 236 -19.52 -35.95 22.39
CA GLU A 236 -18.97 -36.16 21.05
C GLU A 236 -18.02 -37.36 21.02
N ALA A 237 -17.07 -37.45 21.96
CA ALA A 237 -16.15 -38.58 22.05
C ALA A 237 -16.89 -39.91 22.26
N LYS A 238 -17.99 -39.91 23.01
CA LYS A 238 -18.85 -41.10 23.18
C LYS A 238 -19.60 -41.43 21.88
N TRP A 239 -20.13 -40.42 21.19
CA TRP A 239 -20.81 -40.58 19.90
C TRP A 239 -19.90 -41.22 18.85
N ASN A 240 -18.67 -40.70 18.71
CA ASN A 240 -17.67 -41.15 17.73
C ASN A 240 -17.23 -42.61 17.94
N LYS A 241 -17.29 -43.13 19.19
CA LYS A 241 -17.04 -44.56 19.46
C LYS A 241 -18.09 -45.49 18.85
N THR A 242 -19.34 -45.02 18.81
CA THR A 242 -20.48 -45.80 18.27
C THR A 242 -20.74 -45.54 16.79
N HIS A 243 -20.21 -44.44 16.26
CA HIS A 243 -20.36 -44.02 14.88
C HIS A 243 -18.97 -43.71 14.29
N PRO A 244 -18.17 -44.73 13.91
CA PRO A 244 -16.84 -44.49 13.35
C PRO A 244 -16.94 -43.85 11.95
N TRP A 245 -15.85 -43.19 11.50
CA TRP A 245 -15.72 -42.63 10.14
C TRP A 245 -16.81 -41.59 9.78
N GLN A 246 -16.96 -40.55 10.61
CA GLN A 246 -17.94 -39.47 10.37
C GLN A 246 -17.41 -38.30 9.55
N ARG A 247 -16.09 -38.27 9.34
CA ARG A 247 -15.37 -37.22 8.62
C ARG A 247 -14.60 -37.87 7.47
N LYS A 248 -14.63 -37.25 6.29
CA LYS A 248 -13.82 -37.59 5.12
C LYS A 248 -13.07 -36.38 4.64
#